data_AF-A0A930AXA8-F1
#
_entry.id   AF-A0A930AXA8-F1
#
_cell.length_a   1.000
_cell.length_b   1.000
_cell.length_c   1.000
_cell.angle_alpha   90.00
_cell.angle_beta   90.00
_cell.angle_gamma   90.00
#
_symmetry.space_group_name_H-M   'P 1'
#
loop_
_entity.id
_entity.type
_entity.pdbx_description
1 polymer ?
#
loop_
_entity_poly.entity_id
_entity_poly.type
_entity_poly.pdbx_seq_one_letter_code
_entity_poly.pdbx_strand_id
1 'polypeptide(L)'
;MNISVKRFTLIAMLLAMTIVLSSFSIPVPGGHLYFNDLVIVTAALMLNPVEAFLVGGLGSFLGDLFFYPTPMFVSLVTHGLQAIVISLLISKKENPTLKDYILAVTVGAIIMVVGYTIGRAFIYANPQTAML
;
A
#
# COMPACT_ATOMS: atom_id res chain seq x y z
N MET A 1 -20.16 8.36 -10.39
CA MET A 1 -18.74 8.72 -10.59
C MET A 1 -18.45 8.58 -12.08
N ASN A 2 -18.45 9.69 -12.83
CA ASN A 2 -18.06 9.65 -14.25
C ASN A 2 -16.52 9.64 -14.32
N ILE A 3 -15.93 8.47 -14.19
CA ILE A 3 -14.48 8.29 -14.33
C ILE A 3 -14.14 8.46 -15.82
N SER A 4 -13.19 9.35 -16.14
CA SER A 4 -12.62 9.41 -17.49
C SER A 4 -11.91 8.09 -17.81
N VAL A 5 -12.07 7.59 -19.03
CA VAL A 5 -11.41 6.35 -19.49
C VAL A 5 -9.91 6.39 -19.21
N LYS A 6 -9.25 7.54 -19.40
CA LYS A 6 -7.81 7.71 -19.10
C LYS A 6 -7.48 7.44 -17.63
N ARG A 7 -8.32 7.93 -16.71
CA ARG A 7 -8.13 7.76 -15.26
C ARG A 7 -8.40 6.31 -14.85
N PHE A 8 -9.42 5.68 -15.44
CA PHE A 8 -9.69 4.26 -15.22
C PHE A 8 -8.53 3.37 -15.68
N THR A 9 -8.00 3.61 -16.88
CA THR A 9 -6.83 2.88 -17.40
C THR A 9 -5.60 3.07 -16.52
N LEU A 10 -5.38 4.29 -16.00
CA LEU A 10 -4.27 4.56 -15.07
C LEU A 10 -4.40 3.75 -13.77
N ILE A 11 -5.60 3.72 -13.17
CA ILE A 11 -5.87 2.93 -11.96
C ILE A 11 -5.61 1.44 -12.24
N ALA A 12 -6.13 0.91 -13.36
CA ALA A 12 -5.94 -0.49 -13.73
C ALA A 12 -4.47 -0.84 -13.96
N MET A 13 -3.71 0.04 -14.63
CA MET A 13 -2.27 -0.14 -14.85
C MET A 13 -1.50 -0.16 -13.53
N LEU A 14 -1.76 0.81 -12.65
CA LEU A 14 -1.08 0.89 -11.35
C LEU A 14 -1.44 -0.31 -10.47
N LEU A 15 -2.70 -0.75 -10.48
CA LEU A 15 -3.13 -1.96 -9.78
C LEU A 15 -2.39 -3.20 -10.31
N ALA A 16 -2.29 -3.35 -11.63
CA ALA A 16 -1.55 -4.46 -12.24
C ALA A 16 -0.05 -4.41 -11.87
N MET A 17 0.55 -3.22 -11.84
CA MET A 17 1.92 -3.02 -11.38
C MET A 17 2.09 -3.41 -9.90
N THR A 18 1.17 -3.02 -9.02
CA THR A 18 1.17 -3.44 -7.61
C THR A 18 1.19 -4.97 -7.51
N ILE A 19 0.34 -5.66 -8.27
CA ILE A 19 0.28 -7.14 -8.26
C ILE A 19 1.63 -7.73 -8.69
N VAL A 20 2.15 -7.32 -9.86
CA VAL A 20 3.40 -7.88 -10.40
C VAL A 20 4.58 -7.59 -9.47
N LEU A 21 4.64 -6.40 -8.88
CA LEU A 21 5.74 -6.03 -7.99
C LEU A 21 5.63 -6.61 -6.58
N SER A 22 4.49 -7.21 -6.21
CA SER A 22 4.37 -7.98 -4.96
C SER A 22 5.27 -9.22 -4.95
N SER A 23 5.74 -9.72 -6.09
CA SER A 23 6.68 -10.84 -6.15
C SER A 23 8.15 -10.43 -5.99
N PHE A 24 8.46 -9.13 -6.09
CA PHE A 24 9.84 -8.64 -6.02
C PHE A 24 10.09 -7.96 -4.67
N SER A 25 11.03 -8.51 -3.91
CA SER A 25 11.45 -7.93 -2.64
C SER A 25 12.96 -8.05 -2.41
N ILE A 26 13.48 -7.15 -1.58
CA ILE A 26 14.83 -7.23 -1.04
C ILE A 26 14.72 -7.70 0.41
N PRO A 27 15.42 -8.78 0.83
CA PRO A 27 15.44 -9.21 2.22
C PRO A 27 16.13 -8.15 3.08
N VAL A 28 15.52 -7.80 4.20
CA VAL A 28 16.04 -6.84 5.18
C VAL A 28 15.95 -7.43 6.59
N PRO A 29 16.73 -6.95 7.56
CA PRO A 29 16.59 -7.41 8.95
C PRO A 29 15.16 -7.16 9.45
N GLY A 30 14.44 -8.23 9.80
CA GLY A 30 13.05 -8.16 10.27
C GLY A 30 11.97 -8.34 9.19
N GLY A 31 12.33 -8.68 7.94
CA GLY A 31 11.36 -9.05 6.90
C GLY A 31 11.82 -8.77 5.47
N HIS A 32 10.88 -8.35 4.63
CA HIS A 32 11.09 -8.10 3.20
C HIS A 32 10.62 -6.69 2.83
N LEU A 33 11.46 -5.95 2.10
CA LEU A 33 11.07 -4.69 1.48
C LEU A 33 10.53 -5.00 0.08
N TYR A 34 9.22 -4.91 -0.08
CA TYR A 34 8.54 -5.18 -1.36
C TYR A 34 8.49 -3.93 -2.24
N PHE A 35 8.64 -4.14 -3.55
CA PHE A 35 8.62 -3.03 -4.52
C PHE A 35 7.21 -2.55 -4.87
N ASN A 36 6.18 -3.35 -4.57
CA ASN A 36 4.80 -2.92 -4.72
C ASN A 36 4.52 -1.62 -3.95
N ASP A 37 5.13 -1.42 -2.78
CA ASP A 37 4.89 -0.27 -1.91
C ASP A 37 5.28 1.07 -2.57
N LEU A 38 6.26 1.06 -3.49
CA LEU A 38 6.62 2.23 -4.31
C LEU A 38 5.46 2.66 -5.23
N VAL A 39 4.76 1.69 -5.83
CA VAL A 39 3.59 1.94 -6.67
C VAL A 39 2.42 2.42 -5.83
N ILE A 40 2.21 1.81 -4.66
CA ILE A 40 1.14 2.16 -3.72
C ILE A 40 1.27 3.61 -3.26
N VAL A 41 2.48 4.02 -2.84
CA VAL A 41 2.74 5.40 -2.42
C VAL A 41 2.57 6.36 -3.59
N THR A 42 3.10 6.02 -4.78
CA THR A 42 2.95 6.87 -5.98
C THR A 42 1.48 7.06 -6.35
N ALA A 43 0.70 5.98 -6.35
CA ALA A 43 -0.73 6.01 -6.63
C ALA A 43 -1.49 6.82 -5.57
N ALA A 44 -1.15 6.67 -4.29
CA ALA A 44 -1.78 7.42 -3.21
C ALA A 44 -1.52 8.94 -3.29
N LEU A 45 -0.34 9.35 -3.78
CA LEU A 45 -0.02 10.76 -3.99
C LEU A 45 -0.75 11.37 -5.21
N MET A 46 -1.11 10.55 -6.21
CA MET A 46 -1.70 11.01 -7.48
C MET A 46 -3.23 10.87 -7.53
N LEU A 47 -3.79 9.92 -6.80
CA LEU A 47 -5.19 9.50 -6.92
C LEU A 47 -6.02 9.91 -5.71
N ASN A 48 -7.35 9.84 -5.87
CA ASN A 48 -8.27 10.09 -4.78
C ASN A 48 -8.29 8.89 -3.81
N PRO A 49 -8.77 9.04 -2.55
CA PRO A 49 -8.65 7.99 -1.54
C PRO A 49 -9.24 6.63 -1.93
N VAL A 50 -10.38 6.62 -2.63
CA VAL A 50 -11.03 5.40 -3.11
C VAL A 50 -10.19 4.70 -4.18
N GLU A 51 -9.60 5.46 -5.10
CA GLU A 51 -8.78 4.93 -6.17
C GLU A 51 -7.41 4.46 -5.65
N ALA A 52 -6.85 5.19 -4.70
CA ALA A 52 -5.66 4.81 -3.96
C ALA A 52 -5.86 3.50 -3.19
N PHE A 53 -7.05 3.30 -2.58
CA PHE A 53 -7.39 2.03 -1.95
C PHE A 53 -7.48 0.87 -2.94
N LEU A 54 -8.01 1.09 -4.15
CA LEU A 54 -8.06 0.05 -5.18
C LEU A 54 -6.65 -0.36 -5.61
N VAL A 55 -5.75 0.60 -5.83
CA VAL A 55 -4.36 0.29 -6.21
C VAL A 55 -3.58 -0.31 -5.05
N GLY A 56 -3.72 0.25 -3.84
CA GLY A 56 -2.98 -0.13 -2.65
C GLY A 56 -3.51 -1.39 -1.98
N GLY A 57 -4.76 -1.34 -1.54
CA GLY A 57 -5.41 -2.43 -0.82
C GLY A 57 -5.76 -3.60 -1.73
N LEU A 58 -6.58 -3.38 -2.77
CA LEU A 58 -6.99 -4.48 -3.65
C LEU A 58 -5.81 -5.03 -4.47
N GLY A 59 -4.91 -4.16 -4.94
CA GLY A 59 -3.68 -4.59 -5.64
C GLY A 59 -2.78 -5.47 -4.77
N SER A 60 -2.50 -5.08 -3.52
CA SER A 60 -1.69 -5.89 -2.60
C SER A 60 -2.38 -7.18 -2.17
N PHE A 61 -3.69 -7.15 -1.92
CA PHE A 61 -4.49 -8.35 -1.65
C PHE A 61 -4.37 -9.37 -2.77
N LEU A 62 -4.51 -8.94 -4.03
CA LEU A 62 -4.38 -9.82 -5.19
C LEU A 62 -2.93 -10.29 -5.37
N GLY A 63 -1.95 -9.43 -5.16
CA GLY A 63 -0.53 -9.81 -5.16
C GLY A 63 -0.24 -10.94 -4.17
N ASP A 64 -0.68 -10.78 -2.91
CA ASP A 64 -0.52 -11.80 -1.89
C ASP A 64 -1.31 -13.06 -2.22
N LEU A 65 -2.55 -12.93 -2.70
CA LEU A 65 -3.35 -14.09 -3.11
C LEU A 65 -2.61 -14.97 -4.14
N PHE A 66 -1.88 -14.36 -5.08
CA PHE A 66 -1.15 -15.09 -6.12
C PHE A 66 0.22 -15.62 -5.67
N PHE A 67 0.95 -14.89 -4.81
CA PHE A 67 2.34 -15.23 -4.47
C PHE A 67 2.51 -15.72 -3.03
N TYR A 68 1.80 -15.13 -2.07
CA TYR A 68 1.95 -15.37 -0.63
C TYR A 68 0.62 -15.18 0.12
N PRO A 69 -0.33 -16.14 0.06
CA PRO A 69 -1.72 -15.90 0.45
C PRO A 69 -1.95 -15.73 1.96
N THR A 70 -1.00 -16.14 2.81
CA THR A 70 -1.15 -16.16 4.26
C THR A 70 -1.52 -14.79 4.86
N PRO A 71 -0.80 -13.69 4.57
CA PRO A 71 -1.15 -12.35 5.04
C PRO A 71 -2.13 -11.57 4.15
N MET A 72 -2.80 -12.16 3.14
CA MET A 72 -3.51 -11.39 2.10
C MET A 72 -4.53 -10.36 2.64
N PHE A 73 -5.29 -10.71 3.68
CA PHE A 73 -6.25 -9.78 4.30
C PHE A 73 -5.58 -8.72 5.19
N VAL A 74 -4.41 -9.03 5.75
CA VAL A 74 -3.60 -8.02 6.45
C VAL A 74 -3.15 -6.98 5.44
N SER A 75 -2.60 -7.41 4.31
CA SER A 75 -2.17 -6.51 3.23
C SER A 75 -3.30 -5.64 2.68
N LEU A 76 -4.49 -6.21 2.46
CA LEU A 76 -5.68 -5.45 2.06
C LEU A 76 -5.94 -4.27 2.99
N VAL A 77 -5.93 -4.53 4.30
CA VAL A 77 -6.23 -3.53 5.33
C VAL A 77 -5.07 -2.55 5.49
N THR A 78 -3.83 -3.02 5.60
CA THR A 78 -2.68 -2.18 5.92
C THR A 78 -2.28 -1.28 4.77
N HIS A 79 -2.09 -1.85 3.57
CA HIS A 79 -1.79 -1.06 2.37
C HIS A 79 -2.98 -0.22 1.92
N GLY A 80 -4.20 -0.73 2.12
CA GLY A 80 -5.43 0.04 1.88
C GLY A 80 -5.51 1.30 2.76
N LEU A 81 -5.28 1.16 4.07
CA LEU A 81 -5.28 2.29 5.01
C LEU A 81 -4.12 3.24 4.75
N GLN A 82 -2.91 2.74 4.50
CA GLN A 82 -1.74 3.53 4.10
C GLN A 82 -2.08 4.40 2.89
N ALA A 83 -2.63 3.81 1.82
CA ALA A 83 -2.95 4.52 0.58
C ALA A 83 -4.05 5.57 0.78
N ILE A 84 -5.11 5.25 1.53
CA ILE A 84 -6.18 6.19 1.86
C ILE A 84 -5.62 7.38 2.65
N VAL A 85 -4.81 7.14 3.68
CA VAL A 85 -4.31 8.20 4.55
C VAL A 85 -3.33 9.11 3.82
N ILE A 86 -2.40 8.56 3.04
CA ILE A 86 -1.49 9.37 2.21
C ILE A 86 -2.30 10.26 1.26
N SER A 87 -3.28 9.68 0.56
CA SER A 87 -4.13 10.41 -0.38
C SER A 87 -4.90 11.53 0.32
N LEU A 88 -5.53 11.27 1.47
CA LEU A 88 -6.29 12.26 2.23
C LEU A 88 -5.44 13.43 2.74
N LEU A 89 -4.19 13.16 3.13
CA LEU A 89 -3.27 14.19 3.65
C LEU A 89 -2.80 15.15 2.56
N ILE A 90 -2.69 14.66 1.32
CA ILE A 90 -2.24 15.46 0.17
C ILE A 90 -3.42 16.08 -0.58
N SER A 91 -4.50 15.34 -0.81
CA SER A 91 -5.64 15.79 -1.63
C SER A 91 -6.39 17.00 -1.05
N LYS A 92 -6.21 17.29 0.25
CA LYS A 92 -6.80 18.45 0.93
C LYS A 92 -5.97 19.73 0.79
N LYS A 93 -4.76 19.67 0.23
CA LYS A 93 -3.87 20.82 0.09
C LYS A 93 -3.90 21.34 -1.35
N GLU A 94 -4.09 22.66 -1.49
CA GLU A 94 -4.06 23.31 -2.81
C GLU A 94 -2.64 23.36 -3.39
N ASN A 95 -1.63 23.63 -2.56
CA ASN A 95 -0.22 23.70 -2.95
C ASN A 95 0.66 22.93 -1.96
N PRO A 96 0.63 21.58 -1.99
CA PRO A 96 1.43 20.75 -1.09
C PRO A 96 2.92 21.00 -1.30
N THR A 97 3.62 21.27 -0.21
CA THR A 97 5.08 21.45 -0.17
C THR A 97 5.78 20.10 0.00
N LEU A 98 7.10 20.04 -0.21
CA LEU A 98 7.89 18.82 0.04
C LEU A 98 7.69 18.28 1.48
N LYS A 99 7.52 19.16 2.47
CA LYS A 99 7.28 18.76 3.86
C LYS A 99 5.95 18.02 4.02
N ASP A 100 4.94 18.37 3.23
CA ASP A 100 3.62 17.73 3.26
C ASP A 100 3.68 16.34 2.67
N TYR A 101 4.42 16.17 1.56
CA TYR A 101 4.71 14.87 0.98
C TYR A 101 5.48 13.97 1.95
N ILE A 102 6.55 14.49 2.56
CA ILE A 102 7.33 13.74 3.55
C ILE A 102 6.44 13.34 4.73
N LEU A 103 5.61 14.25 5.25
CA LEU A 103 4.69 13.95 6.35
C LEU A 103 3.69 12.85 5.95
N ALA A 104 3.04 12.99 4.79
CA ALA A 104 2.04 12.03 4.33
C ALA A 104 2.63 10.63 4.16
N VAL A 105 3.78 10.54 3.46
CA VAL A 105 4.49 9.27 3.26
C VAL A 105 4.97 8.68 4.59
N THR A 106 5.48 9.50 5.51
CA THR A 106 5.92 9.03 6.85
C THR A 106 4.74 8.46 7.64
N VAL A 107 3.61 9.15 7.67
CA VAL A 107 2.39 8.65 8.34
C VAL A 107 1.91 7.35 7.71
N GLY A 108 1.91 7.26 6.37
CA GLY A 108 1.58 6.03 5.65
C GLY A 108 2.53 4.88 5.97
N ALA A 109 3.84 5.14 6.01
CA ALA A 109 4.85 4.14 6.35
C ALA A 109 4.67 3.61 7.77
N ILE A 110 4.34 4.47 8.74
CA ILE A 110 4.03 4.05 10.12
C ILE A 110 2.79 3.13 10.14
N ILE A 111 1.73 3.50 9.41
CA ILE A 111 0.52 2.67 9.30
C ILE A 111 0.85 1.29 8.74
N MET A 112 1.64 1.25 7.66
CA MET A 112 2.05 0.00 7.02
C MET A 112 2.88 -0.85 7.97
N VAL A 113 3.97 -0.32 8.53
CA VAL A 113 4.88 -1.09 9.38
C VAL A 113 4.18 -1.60 10.64
N VAL A 114 3.46 -0.73 11.36
CA VAL A 114 2.76 -1.11 12.59
C VAL A 114 1.61 -2.07 12.29
N GLY A 115 0.77 -1.73 11.31
CA GLY A 115 -0.39 -2.53 10.95
C GLY A 115 0.00 -3.91 10.44
N TYR A 116 1.01 -3.99 9.58
CA TYR A 116 1.47 -5.25 9.00
C TYR A 116 2.16 -6.14 10.04
N THR A 117 2.96 -5.54 10.92
CA THR A 117 3.60 -6.28 12.04
C THR A 117 2.55 -6.86 12.98
N ILE A 118 1.56 -6.06 13.39
CA ILE A 118 0.47 -6.52 14.26
C ILE A 118 -0.37 -7.60 13.55
N GLY A 119 -0.75 -7.37 12.29
CA GLY A 119 -1.56 -8.30 11.51
C GLY A 119 -0.85 -9.65 11.31
N ARG A 120 0.44 -9.65 10.97
CA ARG A 120 1.24 -10.88 10.91
C ARG A 120 1.36 -11.54 12.29
N ALA A 121 1.56 -10.78 13.37
CA ALA A 121 1.65 -11.35 14.72
C ALA A 121 0.35 -12.08 15.12
N PHE A 122 -0.82 -11.56 14.73
CA PHE A 122 -2.10 -12.25 14.94
C PHE A 122 -2.25 -13.54 14.11
N ILE A 123 -1.78 -13.53 12.85
CA ILE A 123 -1.88 -14.71 11.97
C ILE A 123 -0.88 -15.80 12.36
N TYR A 124 0.35 -15.43 12.72
CA TYR A 124 1.44 -16.37 13.03
C TYR A 124 1.56 -16.71 14.53
N ALA A 125 0.67 -16.17 15.38
CA ALA A 125 0.58 -16.41 16.83
C ALA A 125 1.84 -16.07 17.68
N ASN A 126 2.92 -15.56 17.08
CA ASN A 126 4.12 -15.09 17.78
C ASN A 126 4.78 -13.91 17.01
N PRO A 127 5.03 -12.74 17.64
CA PRO A 127 5.75 -11.61 17.04
C PRO A 127 7.13 -11.96 16.47
N GLN A 128 7.83 -12.93 17.07
CA GLN A 128 9.16 -13.35 16.61
C GLN A 128 9.11 -14.08 15.27
N THR A 129 8.04 -14.85 15.02
CA THR A 129 7.81 -15.52 13.72
C THR A 129 7.26 -14.54 12.67
N ALA A 130 6.68 -13.42 13.09
CA ALA A 130 6.22 -12.35 12.20
C ALA A 130 7.35 -11.44 11.68
N MET A 131 8.48 -11.38 12.38
CA MET A 131 9.69 -10.64 11.97
C MET A 131 10.70 -11.50 11.20
N LEU A 132 10.48 -12.82 11.13
CA LEU A 132 11.18 -13.73 10.22
C LEU A 132 10.51 -13.71 8.83
#